data_AF-D4H6K8-F1
#
_entry.id   AF-D4H6K8-F1
#
_cell.length_a   1.000
_cell.length_b   1.000
_cell.length_c   1.000
_cell.angle_alpha   90.00
_cell.angle_beta   90.00
_cell.angle_gamma   90.00
#
_symmetry.space_group_name_H-M   'P 1'
#
loop_
_entity.id
_entity.type
_entity.pdbx_description
1 polymer ?
#
loop_
_entity_poly.entity_id
_entity_poly.type
_entity_poly.pdbx_seq_one_letter_code
_entity_poly.pdbx_strand_id
1 'polypeptide(L)'
;MTVENGVAKIMRAGLVSSLVFMVLGVIFSFFGIYTDGIELTLKNLLTDGAGLMYLGTFCMIGTPIAVLVYLSVYFLYKKPAKYAFYCMAMLVFLFIVILTRV
;
A
#
# COMPACT_ATOMS: atom_id res chain seq x y z
N MET A 1 -0.42 24.26 -1.24
CA MET A 1 0.30 23.00 -0.92
C MET A 1 1.09 22.58 -2.16
N THR A 2 2.42 22.46 -2.04
CA THR A 2 3.29 21.99 -3.14
C THR A 2 3.04 20.50 -3.40
N VAL A 3 3.27 20.03 -4.64
CA VAL A 3 3.11 18.61 -5.01
C VAL A 3 3.97 17.73 -4.12
N GLU A 4 5.21 18.17 -3.87
CA GLU A 4 6.17 17.50 -3.00
C GLU A 4 5.62 17.27 -1.60
N ASN A 5 4.97 18.27 -1.00
CA ASN A 5 4.35 18.13 0.32
C ASN A 5 3.17 17.14 0.30
N GLY A 6 2.44 17.03 -0.82
CA GLY A 6 1.37 16.05 -1.02
C GLY A 6 1.89 14.62 -1.10
N VAL A 7 2.88 14.40 -1.95
CA VAL A 7 3.54 13.10 -2.12
C VAL A 7 4.23 12.67 -0.82
N ALA A 8 4.98 13.56 -0.17
CA ALA A 8 5.64 13.27 1.09
C ALA A 8 4.65 12.89 2.19
N LYS A 9 3.46 13.51 2.22
CA LYS A 9 2.40 13.15 3.18
C LYS A 9 1.87 11.73 2.95
N ILE A 10 1.60 11.36 1.70
CA ILE A 10 1.13 10.01 1.34
C ILE A 10 2.21 8.97 1.65
N MET A 11 3.46 9.23 1.26
CA MET A 11 4.57 8.33 1.54
C MET A 11 4.77 8.12 3.04
N ARG A 12 4.78 9.20 3.84
CA ARG A 12 4.91 9.10 5.30
C ARG A 12 3.74 8.33 5.90
N ALA A 13 2.51 8.62 5.48
CA ALA A 13 1.33 7.92 5.99
C ALA A 13 1.38 6.42 5.70
N GLY A 14 1.73 6.03 4.46
CA GLY A 14 1.83 4.62 4.06
C GLY A 14 2.99 3.88 4.73
N LEU A 15 4.15 4.53 4.91
CA LEU A 15 5.27 3.96 5.65
C LEU A 15 4.95 3.78 7.14
N VAL A 16 4.34 4.80 7.76
CA VAL A 16 3.96 4.73 9.18
C VAL A 16 2.90 3.66 9.40
N SER A 17 1.86 3.58 8.57
CA SER A 17 0.85 2.52 8.70
C SER A 17 1.47 1.13 8.51
N SER A 18 2.33 0.95 7.50
CA SER A 18 3.05 -0.31 7.28
C SER A 18 3.88 -0.71 8.50
N LEU A 19 4.68 0.21 9.04
CA LEU A 19 5.52 -0.02 10.21
C LEU A 19 4.68 -0.38 11.44
N VAL A 20 3.57 0.32 11.67
CA VAL A 20 2.66 0.02 12.78
C VAL A 20 2.12 -1.40 12.66
N PHE A 21 1.62 -1.79 11.49
CA PHE A 21 1.11 -3.14 11.28
C PHE A 21 2.18 -4.22 11.43
N MET A 22 3.40 -3.98 10.93
CA MET A 22 4.52 -4.90 11.10
C MET A 22 4.93 -5.04 12.58
N VAL A 23 5.03 -3.93 13.32
CA VAL A 23 5.37 -3.94 14.75
C VAL A 23 4.30 -4.66 15.56
N LEU A 24 3.02 -4.37 15.31
CA LEU A 24 1.91 -5.08 15.95
C LEU A 24 1.92 -6.57 15.59
N GLY A 25 2.17 -6.91 14.34
CA GLY A 25 2.25 -8.30 13.89
C GLY A 25 3.38 -9.07 14.57
N VAL A 26 4.55 -8.45 14.74
CA VAL A 26 5.67 -9.01 15.51
C VAL A 26 5.28 -9.20 16.97
N ILE A 27 4.67 -8.19 17.60
CA ILE A 27 4.21 -8.27 19.00
C ILE A 27 3.23 -9.46 19.17
N PHE A 28 2.22 -9.56 18.32
CA PHE A 28 1.22 -10.63 18.39
C PHE A 28 1.83 -12.02 18.15
N SER A 29 2.81 -12.09 17.25
CA SER A 29 3.59 -13.32 17.00
C SER A 29 4.39 -13.75 18.24
N PHE A 30 4.98 -12.81 18.97
CA PHE A 30 5.72 -13.10 20.21
C PHE A 30 4.80 -13.56 21.36
N PHE A 31 3.56 -13.07 21.42
CA PHE A 31 2.59 -13.47 22.44
C PHE A 31 1.88 -14.80 22.13
N GLY A 32 2.32 -15.53 21.10
CA GLY A 32 1.86 -16.90 20.84
C GLY A 32 0.43 -17.02 20.32
N ILE A 33 -0.13 -15.94 19.76
CA ILE A 33 -1.38 -16.02 18.98
C ILE A 33 -1.04 -16.52 17.57
N TYR A 34 -0.45 -17.72 17.50
CA TYR A 34 -0.27 -18.46 16.26
C TYR A 34 -1.45 -19.41 16.14
N THR A 35 -2.41 -19.06 15.30
CA THR A 35 -3.42 -20.02 14.87
C THR A 35 -2.77 -20.93 13.83
N ASP A 36 -2.31 -22.11 14.28
CA ASP A 36 -1.86 -23.20 13.41
C ASP A 36 -3.03 -23.68 12.55
N GLY A 37 -3.20 -23.07 11.38
CA GLY A 37 -4.30 -23.37 10.47
C GLY A 37 -4.47 -22.27 9.44
N ILE A 38 -3.71 -22.37 8.36
CA ILE A 38 -3.69 -21.43 7.22
C ILE A 38 -4.99 -21.57 6.42
N GLU A 39 -6.10 -21.06 6.96
CA GLU A 39 -7.15 -20.49 6.13
C GLU A 39 -7.02 -18.98 6.26
N LEU A 40 -6.47 -18.33 5.23
CA LEU A 40 -6.28 -16.90 5.14
C LEU A 40 -7.64 -16.19 4.99
N THR A 41 -8.43 -16.22 6.04
CA THR A 41 -9.74 -15.57 6.12
C THR A 41 -9.52 -14.10 6.49
N LEU A 42 -10.36 -13.21 5.98
CA LEU A 42 -10.31 -11.76 6.26
C LEU A 42 -10.29 -11.43 7.77
N LYS A 43 -10.89 -12.33 8.58
CA LYS A 43 -10.91 -12.27 10.04
C LYS A 43 -9.53 -12.54 10.66
N ASN A 44 -8.78 -13.50 10.11
CA ASN A 44 -7.45 -13.90 10.59
C ASN A 44 -6.38 -12.86 10.23
N LEU A 45 -6.62 -12.04 9.20
CA LEU A 45 -5.70 -10.98 8.79
C LEU A 45 -5.47 -9.90 9.85
N LEU A 46 -6.44 -9.71 10.75
CA LEU A 46 -6.41 -8.70 11.83
C LEU A 46 -6.09 -9.29 13.21
N THR A 47 -6.28 -10.60 13.39
CA THR A 47 -6.10 -11.28 14.68
C THR A 47 -4.82 -12.10 14.78
N ASP A 48 -4.24 -12.49 13.65
CA ASP A 48 -2.98 -13.22 13.58
C ASP A 48 -1.80 -12.24 13.40
N GLY A 49 -0.70 -12.50 14.11
CA GLY A 49 0.53 -11.74 13.97
C GLY A 49 1.08 -11.79 12.54
N ALA A 50 1.02 -12.96 11.89
CA ALA A 50 1.42 -13.10 10.50
C ALA A 50 0.50 -12.30 9.55
N GLY A 51 -0.81 -12.31 9.81
CA GLY A 51 -1.81 -11.54 9.07
C GLY A 51 -1.55 -10.03 9.09
N LEU A 52 -1.20 -9.49 10.26
CA LEU A 52 -0.84 -8.09 10.44
C LEU A 52 0.46 -7.73 9.69
N MET A 53 1.45 -8.63 9.66
CA MET A 53 2.67 -8.42 8.88
C MET A 53 2.39 -8.40 7.36
N TYR A 54 1.50 -9.27 6.87
CA TYR A 54 1.04 -9.22 5.47
C TYR A 54 0.29 -7.92 5.18
N LEU A 55 -0.60 -7.48 6.07
CA LEU A 55 -1.32 -6.22 5.91
C LEU A 55 -0.36 -5.02 5.85
N GLY A 56 0.67 -5.00 6.69
CA GLY A 56 1.74 -4.01 6.63
C GLY A 56 2.45 -4.01 5.28
N THR A 57 2.82 -5.19 4.78
CA THR A 57 3.45 -5.36 3.46
C THR A 57 2.54 -4.86 2.32
N PHE A 58 1.24 -5.15 2.39
CA PHE A 58 0.25 -4.61 1.45
C PHE A 58 0.18 -3.07 1.49
N CYS A 59 0.21 -2.45 2.68
CA CYS A 59 0.29 -1.00 2.79
C CYS A 59 1.57 -0.43 2.15
N MET A 60 2.71 -1.09 2.36
CA MET A 60 3.99 -0.66 1.78
C MET A 60 3.97 -0.69 0.25
N ILE A 61 3.47 -1.78 -0.35
CA ILE A 61 3.34 -1.95 -1.81
C ILE A 61 2.25 -1.01 -2.37
N GLY A 62 1.16 -0.80 -1.64
CA GLY A 62 0.07 0.09 -2.05
C GLY A 62 0.45 1.57 -2.02
N THR A 63 1.45 1.97 -1.24
CA THR A 63 1.90 3.36 -1.10
C THR A 63 2.32 4.00 -2.43
N PRO A 64 3.22 3.42 -3.25
CA PRO A 64 3.57 3.99 -4.56
C PRO A 64 2.37 4.04 -5.52
N ILE A 65 1.45 3.07 -5.45
CA ILE A 65 0.21 3.06 -6.25
C ILE A 65 -0.67 4.26 -5.85
N ALA A 66 -0.86 4.49 -4.55
CA ALA A 66 -1.61 5.64 -4.04
C ALA A 66 -0.98 6.98 -4.44
N VAL A 67 0.36 7.07 -4.46
CA VAL A 67 1.08 8.25 -4.96
C VAL A 67 0.80 8.49 -6.45
N LEU A 68 0.86 7.44 -7.28
CA LEU A 68 0.57 7.55 -8.71
C LEU A 68 -0.88 7.96 -8.97
N VAL A 69 -1.84 7.44 -8.20
CA VAL A 69 -3.25 7.86 -8.28
C VAL A 69 -3.38 9.34 -7.89
N TYR A 70 -2.77 9.77 -6.79
CA TYR A 70 -2.76 11.18 -6.38
C TYR A 70 -2.18 12.11 -7.45
N LEU A 71 -1.03 11.75 -8.02
CA LEU A 71 -0.38 12.52 -9.09
C LEU A 71 -1.23 12.56 -10.37
N SER A 72 -1.83 11.43 -10.75
CA SER A 72 -2.73 11.35 -11.90
C SER A 72 -3.87 12.34 -11.76
N VAL A 73 -4.54 12.35 -10.61
CA VAL A 73 -5.64 13.28 -10.31
C VAL A 73 -5.13 14.72 -10.27
N TYR A 74 -4.01 14.99 -9.59
CA TYR A 74 -3.44 16.33 -9.47
C TYR A 74 -3.11 16.95 -10.83
N PHE A 75 -2.43 16.22 -11.72
CA PHE A 75 -2.06 16.71 -13.05
C PHE A 75 -3.23 16.76 -14.04
N LEU A 76 -4.33 16.04 -13.75
CA LEU A 76 -5.57 16.17 -14.52
C LEU A 76 -6.21 17.53 -14.27
N TYR A 77 -6.21 17.99 -13.01
CA TYR A 77 -6.73 19.30 -12.62
C TYR A 77 -5.75 20.45 -12.86
N LYS A 78 -4.44 20.22 -12.74
CA LYS A 78 -3.40 21.23 -13.01
C LYS A 78 -2.61 20.87 -14.26
N LYS A 79 -2.77 21.68 -15.31
CA LYS A 79 -1.97 21.57 -16.54
C LYS A 79 -0.46 21.52 -16.20
N PRO A 80 0.33 20.70 -16.92
CA PRO A 80 -0.03 20.04 -18.18
C PRO A 80 -0.50 18.58 -18.00
N ALA A 81 -1.61 18.24 -18.68
CA ALA A 81 -2.24 16.92 -18.67
C ALA A 81 -1.35 15.77 -19.20
N LYS A 82 -0.22 16.10 -19.85
CA LYS A 82 0.77 15.12 -20.33
C LYS A 82 1.32 14.27 -19.18
N TYR A 83 1.57 14.87 -18.01
CA TYR A 83 2.07 14.14 -16.84
C TYR A 83 1.01 13.23 -16.21
N ALA A 84 -0.27 13.59 -16.28
CA ALA A 84 -1.37 12.72 -15.85
C ALA A 84 -1.42 11.45 -16.71
N PHE A 85 -1.22 11.58 -18.03
CA PHE A 85 -1.19 10.44 -18.94
C PHE A 85 -0.05 9.46 -18.62
N TYR A 86 1.16 9.95 -18.35
CA TYR A 86 2.26 9.08 -17.94
C TYR A 86 1.98 8.34 -16.63
N CYS A 87 1.37 9.01 -15.64
CA CYS A 87 1.01 8.37 -14.37
C CYS A 87 -0.07 7.27 -14.57
N MET A 88 -1.09 7.55 -15.40
CA MET A 88 -2.12 6.56 -15.76
C MET A 88 -1.53 5.38 -16.54
N ALA A 89 -0.65 5.62 -17.50
CA ALA A 89 0.02 4.56 -18.25
C ALA A 89 0.87 3.66 -17.33
N MET A 90 1.55 4.24 -16.34
CA MET A 90 2.32 3.49 -15.35
C MET A 90 1.44 2.66 -14.42
N LEU A 91 0.26 3.17 -14.03
CA LEU A 91 -0.74 2.41 -13.28
C LEU A 91 -1.28 1.22 -14.09
N VAL A 92 -1.61 1.43 -15.37
CA VAL A 92 -2.07 0.35 -16.26
C VAL A 92 -0.98 -0.70 -16.45
N PHE A 93 0.28 -0.28 -16.64
CA PHE A 93 1.41 -1.22 -16.72
C PHE A 93 1.56 -2.04 -15.45
N LEU A 94 1.52 -1.42 -14.27
CA LEU A 94 1.56 -2.13 -12.99
C LEU A 94 0.41 -3.13 -12.87
N PHE A 95 -0.80 -2.75 -13.28
CA PHE A 95 -1.96 -3.64 -13.25
C PHE A 95 -1.78 -4.86 -14.17
N ILE A 96 -1.27 -4.68 -15.39
CA ILE A 96 -0.95 -5.77 -16.32
C ILE A 96 0.13 -6.69 -15.73
N VAL A 97 1.18 -6.12 -15.14
CA VAL A 97 2.24 -6.91 -14.50
C VAL A 97 1.67 -7.75 -13.35
N ILE A 98 0.78 -7.20 -12.54
CA ILE A 98 0.11 -7.96 -11.47
C ILE A 98 -0.73 -9.08 -12.08
N LEU A 99 -1.57 -8.79 -13.07
CA LEU A 99 -2.43 -9.79 -13.72
C LEU A 99 -1.68 -10.91 -14.45
N THR A 100 -0.48 -10.64 -14.96
CA THR A 100 0.35 -11.65 -15.65
C THR A 100 1.22 -12.47 -14.71
N ARG A 101 1.38 -12.01 -13.46
CA ARG A 101 2.14 -12.70 -12.41
C ARG A 101 1.26 -13.50 -11.45
N VAL A 102 -0.04 -13.20 -11.41
CA VAL A 102 -1.09 -14.01 -10.78
C VAL A 102 -1.46 -15.16 -11.70
#